data_AF-A0A069CRC6-F1
#
_entry.id   AF-A0A069CRC6-F1
#
_cell.length_a   1.000
_cell.length_b   1.000
_cell.length_c   1.000
_cell.angle_alpha   90.00
_cell.angle_beta   90.00
_cell.angle_gamma   90.00
#
_symmetry.space_group_name_H-M   'P 1'
#
loop_
_entity.id
_entity.type
_entity.pdbx_description
1 polymer ?
#
loop_
_entity_poly.entity_id
_entity_poly.type
_entity_poly.pdbx_seq_one_letter_code
_entity_poly.pdbx_strand_id
1 'polypeptide(L)'
;MDKGFPFVNLQDIFGKTVLDCSDDFGLAESTEKQRLDYNLLAGDILFIRSSVKPSGVGETALVPMNLINTTYSGFIIRMRFNVSFDNDFKRFALTSKDIRNQIMARATSSANTNINQDSLALIRLSYPSIQEQQKIGNFFAKLDHLITLHQRKSK
;
A
#
# COMPACT_ATOMS: atom_id res chain seq x y z
N MET A 1 24.99 17.34 -4.36
CA MET A 1 24.03 17.06 -5.45
C MET A 1 23.42 15.74 -5.09
N ASP A 2 22.16 15.74 -4.64
CA ASP A 2 21.45 14.50 -4.37
C ASP A 2 21.24 13.80 -5.72
N LYS A 3 21.99 12.71 -5.91
CA LYS A 3 21.95 11.89 -7.12
C LYS A 3 20.92 10.79 -6.92
N GLY A 4 20.22 10.43 -8.00
CA GLY A 4 19.25 9.34 -8.03
C GLY A 4 17.85 9.80 -8.41
N PHE A 5 16.90 8.87 -8.29
CA PHE A 5 15.49 9.07 -8.61
C PHE A 5 14.62 8.74 -7.39
N PRO A 6 13.39 9.29 -7.30
CA PRO A 6 12.50 9.04 -6.17
C PRO A 6 12.27 7.54 -5.90
N PHE A 7 12.23 7.18 -4.62
CA PHE A 7 12.20 5.81 -4.16
C PHE A 7 11.34 5.67 -2.91
N VAL A 8 10.25 4.90 -3.04
CA VAL A 8 9.33 4.60 -1.93
C VAL A 8 9.91 3.49 -1.06
N ASN A 9 10.01 3.77 0.24
CA ASN A 9 10.55 2.85 1.25
C ASN A 9 9.47 2.47 2.29
N LEU A 10 9.78 1.53 3.19
CA LEU A 10 8.78 1.01 4.13
C LEU A 10 8.16 2.09 5.02
N GLN A 11 8.94 3.10 5.40
CA GLN A 11 8.50 4.21 6.26
C GLN A 11 7.40 5.07 5.62
N ASP A 12 7.32 5.07 4.28
CA ASP A 12 6.30 5.81 3.54
C ASP A 12 4.94 5.08 3.56
N ILE A 13 4.95 3.78 3.92
CA ILE A 13 3.76 2.93 4.01
C ILE A 13 3.36 2.71 5.47
N PHE A 14 4.32 2.57 6.37
CA PHE A 14 4.07 2.15 7.75
C PHE A 14 3.09 3.08 8.48
N GLY A 15 1.97 2.53 8.94
CA GLY A 15 0.91 3.30 9.60
C GLY A 15 0.11 4.24 8.70
N LYS A 16 0.39 4.26 7.39
CA LYS A 16 -0.34 5.06 6.38
C LYS A 16 -1.16 4.12 5.51
N THR A 17 -2.41 4.51 5.20
CA THR A 17 -3.28 3.74 4.28
C THR A 17 -3.28 4.29 2.85
N VAL A 18 -2.72 5.47 2.66
CA VAL A 18 -2.47 6.13 1.38
C VAL A 18 -1.06 6.71 1.44
N LEU A 19 -0.28 6.57 0.37
CA LEU A 19 1.00 7.26 0.27
C LEU A 19 0.78 8.77 0.29
N ASP A 20 1.56 9.46 1.11
CA ASP A 20 1.62 10.91 1.07
C ASP A 20 2.60 11.33 -0.03
N CYS A 21 2.07 11.79 -1.16
CA CYS A 21 2.88 12.24 -2.30
C CYS A 21 3.33 13.70 -2.18
N SER A 22 3.02 14.38 -1.07
CA SER A 22 3.61 15.68 -0.73
C SER A 22 4.93 15.56 0.03
N ASP A 23 5.24 14.36 0.55
CA ASP A 23 6.53 14.04 1.16
C ASP A 23 7.62 13.93 0.08
N ASP A 24 8.82 14.44 0.37
CA ASP A 24 10.01 14.15 -0.43
C ASP A 24 10.43 12.71 -0.18
N PHE A 25 10.15 11.83 -1.16
CA PHE A 25 10.65 10.46 -1.12
C PHE A 25 12.17 10.45 -1.13
N GLY A 26 12.75 9.42 -0.49
CA GLY A 26 14.19 9.18 -0.59
C GLY A 26 14.62 9.00 -2.05
N LEU A 27 15.90 9.20 -2.33
CA LEU A 27 16.46 8.95 -3.66
C LEU A 27 17.23 7.64 -3.69
N ALA A 28 17.11 6.91 -4.80
CA ALA A 28 17.92 5.74 -5.10
C ALA A 28 18.36 5.77 -6.57
N GLU A 29 19.58 5.27 -6.82
CA GLU A 29 20.02 5.03 -8.20
C GLU A 29 19.17 3.91 -8.82
N SER A 30 18.65 4.17 -10.02
CA SER A 30 17.88 3.20 -10.78
C SER A 30 18.19 3.32 -12.26
N THR A 31 18.26 2.18 -12.93
CA THR A 31 18.31 2.11 -14.39
C THR A 31 16.95 2.42 -14.98
N GLU A 32 16.92 2.78 -16.26
CA GLU A 32 15.65 2.98 -16.99
C GLU A 32 14.77 1.73 -16.96
N LYS A 33 15.36 0.55 -17.15
CA LYS A 33 14.65 -0.73 -17.04
C LYS A 33 14.00 -0.91 -15.66
N GLN A 34 14.71 -0.63 -14.57
CA GLN A 34 14.13 -0.71 -13.22
C GLN A 34 12.98 0.28 -13.04
N ARG A 35 13.08 1.50 -13.59
CA ARG A 35 11.98 2.48 -13.54
C ARG A 35 10.77 2.05 -14.35
N LEU A 36 10.95 1.25 -15.39
CA LEU A 36 9.84 0.65 -16.16
C LEU A 36 9.20 -0.52 -15.40
N ASP A 37 10.02 -1.48 -14.93
CA ASP A 37 9.55 -2.71 -14.31
C ASP A 37 8.88 -2.45 -12.94
N TYR A 38 9.43 -1.50 -12.17
CA TYR A 38 9.02 -1.18 -10.79
C TYR A 38 8.32 0.18 -10.67
N ASN A 39 7.68 0.64 -11.75
CA ASN A 39 6.90 1.88 -11.71
C ASN A 39 5.72 1.81 -10.72
N LEU A 40 5.27 2.99 -10.29
CA LEU A 40 4.11 3.17 -9.42
C LEU A 40 3.04 4.01 -10.14
N LEU A 41 1.86 3.42 -10.31
CA LEU A 41 0.72 4.02 -10.98
C LEU A 41 -0.42 4.25 -9.98
N ALA A 42 -1.28 5.20 -10.31
CA ALA A 42 -2.49 5.47 -9.56
C ALA A 42 -3.32 4.19 -9.40
N GLY A 43 -3.72 3.88 -8.17
CA GLY A 43 -4.47 2.68 -7.86
C GLY A 43 -3.61 1.44 -7.57
N ASP A 44 -2.28 1.52 -7.62
CA ASP A 44 -1.47 0.44 -7.07
C ASP A 44 -1.66 0.33 -5.55
N ILE A 45 -1.55 -0.90 -5.04
CA ILE A 45 -1.46 -1.16 -3.60
C ILE A 45 -0.07 -1.69 -3.29
N LEU A 46 0.59 -1.08 -2.33
CA LEU A 46 1.90 -1.51 -1.84
C LEU A 46 1.72 -2.29 -0.56
N PHE A 47 2.37 -3.46 -0.46
CA PHE A 47 2.41 -4.30 0.74
C PHE A 47 3.81 -4.30 1.33
N ILE A 48 3.93 -4.14 2.65
CA ILE A 48 5.20 -4.37 3.34
C ILE A 48 5.51 -5.87 3.32
N ARG A 49 6.58 -6.27 2.63
CA ARG A 49 7.04 -7.65 2.49
C ARG A 49 7.72 -8.19 3.74
N SER A 50 8.58 -7.35 4.35
CA SER A 50 9.44 -7.72 5.47
C SER A 50 9.37 -6.64 6.53
N SER A 51 9.20 -7.03 7.80
CA SER A 51 9.15 -6.08 8.91
C SER A 51 9.82 -6.66 10.15
N VAL A 52 10.56 -5.82 10.87
CA VAL A 52 11.10 -6.13 12.20
C VAL A 52 9.98 -6.22 13.25
N LYS A 53 8.89 -5.45 13.07
CA LYS A 53 7.69 -5.54 13.88
C LYS A 53 6.76 -6.59 13.25
N PRO A 54 6.41 -7.69 13.94
CA PRO A 54 5.55 -8.73 13.34
C PRO A 54 4.23 -8.19 12.79
N SER A 55 3.64 -7.19 13.44
CA SER A 55 2.40 -6.56 12.97
C SER A 55 2.56 -5.63 11.77
N GLY A 56 3.78 -5.31 11.35
CA GLY A 56 4.04 -4.50 10.15
C GLY A 56 4.00 -5.28 8.83
N VAL A 57 4.18 -6.61 8.86
CA VAL A 57 4.14 -7.42 7.64
C VAL A 57 2.74 -7.34 7.00
N GLY A 58 2.70 -7.05 5.71
CA GLY A 58 1.46 -6.91 4.94
C GLY A 58 0.61 -5.69 5.30
N GLU A 59 1.16 -4.70 6.03
CA GLU A 59 0.56 -3.36 6.00
C GLU A 59 0.52 -2.84 4.56
N THR A 60 -0.52 -2.06 4.25
CA THR A 60 -0.79 -1.61 2.89
C THR A 60 -1.01 -0.12 2.77
N ALA A 61 -0.54 0.44 1.65
CA ALA A 61 -0.86 1.81 1.25
C ALA A 61 -1.29 1.85 -0.23
N LEU A 62 -2.31 2.67 -0.50
CA LEU A 62 -2.74 3.04 -1.84
C LEU A 62 -1.80 4.09 -2.43
N VAL A 63 -1.41 3.91 -3.70
CA VAL A 63 -0.75 4.92 -4.52
C VAL A 63 -1.83 5.82 -5.14
N PRO A 64 -1.96 7.09 -4.73
CA PRO A 64 -3.10 7.93 -5.15
C PRO A 64 -2.94 8.50 -6.58
N MET A 65 -1.71 8.56 -7.10
CA MET A 65 -1.40 9.14 -8.41
C MET A 65 -0.18 8.46 -9.05
N ASN A 66 0.00 8.65 -10.36
CA ASN A 66 1.19 8.15 -11.05
C ASN A 66 2.44 8.86 -10.54
N LEU A 67 3.46 8.09 -10.15
CA LEU A 67 4.72 8.63 -9.65
C LEU A 67 5.79 8.52 -10.73
N ILE A 68 6.26 9.68 -11.20
CA ILE A 68 7.17 9.77 -12.35
C ILE A 68 8.58 9.37 -11.93
N ASN A 69 9.22 8.50 -12.72
CA ASN A 69 10.57 7.98 -12.47
C ASN A 69 10.78 7.40 -11.06
N THR A 70 9.70 6.98 -10.40
CA THR A 70 9.73 6.52 -9.02
C THR A 70 9.74 4.99 -8.97
N THR A 71 10.61 4.43 -8.14
CA THR A 71 10.64 2.98 -7.86
C THR A 71 10.35 2.73 -6.38
N TYR A 72 10.37 1.46 -5.95
CA TYR A 72 10.11 1.10 -4.56
C TYR A 72 11.08 0.02 -4.07
N SER A 73 11.21 -0.07 -2.75
CA SER A 73 12.08 -1.01 -2.08
C SER A 73 11.76 -2.48 -2.36
N GLY A 74 12.78 -3.34 -2.43
CA GLY A 74 12.61 -4.79 -2.54
C GLY A 74 11.90 -5.44 -1.34
N PHE A 75 11.73 -4.68 -0.26
CA PHE A 75 10.90 -5.02 0.91
C PHE A 75 9.43 -4.63 0.73
N ILE A 76 9.01 -4.21 -0.47
CA ILE A 76 7.65 -3.89 -0.83
C ILE A 76 7.21 -4.80 -1.97
N ILE A 77 5.96 -5.26 -1.93
CA ILE A 77 5.30 -5.94 -3.04
C ILE A 77 4.22 -5.01 -3.61
N ARG A 78 4.24 -4.78 -4.92
CA ARG A 78 3.19 -4.04 -5.63
C ARG A 78 2.10 -4.99 -6.12
N MET A 79 0.86 -4.69 -5.76
CA MET A 79 -0.34 -5.29 -6.33
C MET A 79 -1.02 -4.31 -7.27
N ARG A 80 -1.22 -4.72 -8.52
CA ARG A 80 -1.92 -3.93 -9.56
C ARG A 80 -3.12 -4.72 -10.06
N PHE A 81 -4.29 -4.12 -9.95
CA PHE A 81 -5.54 -4.72 -10.44
C PHE A 81 -5.62 -4.50 -11.96
N ASN A 82 -5.96 -5.57 -12.70
CA ASN A 82 -6.16 -5.53 -14.15
C ASN A 82 -7.64 -5.35 -14.55
N VAL A 83 -8.51 -5.15 -13.57
CA VAL A 83 -9.94 -4.89 -13.73
C VAL A 83 -10.30 -3.60 -12.99
N SER A 84 -11.43 -3.00 -13.36
CA SER A 84 -11.97 -1.84 -12.64
C SER A 84 -12.26 -2.21 -11.19
N PHE A 85 -11.69 -1.44 -10.27
CA PHE A 85 -11.80 -1.67 -8.83
C PHE A 85 -11.69 -0.33 -8.11
N ASP A 86 -12.63 -0.03 -7.22
CA ASP A 86 -12.66 1.26 -6.55
C ASP A 86 -11.46 1.41 -5.58
N ASN A 87 -10.81 2.57 -5.64
CA ASN A 87 -9.56 2.81 -4.93
C ASN A 87 -9.74 2.86 -3.40
N ASP A 88 -10.78 3.54 -2.94
CA ASP A 88 -11.08 3.61 -1.51
C ASP A 88 -11.56 2.25 -1.01
N PHE A 89 -12.40 1.55 -1.78
CA PHE A 89 -12.82 0.21 -1.41
C PHE A 89 -11.64 -0.75 -1.23
N LYS A 90 -10.69 -0.86 -2.19
CA LYS A 90 -9.53 -1.76 -1.98
C LYS A 90 -8.64 -1.32 -0.83
N ARG A 91 -8.46 -0.01 -0.60
CA ARG A 91 -7.71 0.53 0.54
C ARG A 91 -8.29 0.03 1.86
N PHE A 92 -9.62 0.06 2.03
CA PHE A 92 -10.27 -0.41 3.26
C PHE A 92 -10.40 -1.93 3.32
N ALA A 93 -10.70 -2.58 2.19
CA ALA A 93 -10.91 -4.02 2.16
C ALA A 93 -9.61 -4.80 2.45
N LEU A 94 -8.48 -4.34 1.90
CA LEU A 94 -7.17 -4.97 2.09
C LEU A 94 -6.56 -4.71 3.48
N THR A 95 -7.09 -3.76 4.24
CA THR A 95 -6.72 -3.48 5.63
C THR A 95 -7.67 -4.15 6.64
N SER A 96 -8.71 -4.85 6.15
CA SER A 96 -9.68 -5.53 7.00
C SER A 96 -9.05 -6.64 7.85
N LYS A 97 -9.67 -6.92 9.00
CA LYS A 97 -9.20 -7.96 9.94
C LYS A 97 -9.10 -9.34 9.29
N ASP A 98 -10.03 -9.67 8.39
CA ASP A 98 -10.01 -10.96 7.69
C ASP A 98 -8.76 -11.10 6.81
N ILE A 99 -8.49 -10.11 5.95
CA ILE A 99 -7.29 -10.07 5.11
C ILE A 99 -6.03 -10.08 5.99
N ARG A 100 -6.02 -9.30 7.07
CA ARG A 100 -4.90 -9.27 8.02
C ARG A 100 -4.63 -10.65 8.62
N ASN A 101 -5.66 -11.38 9.03
CA ASN A 101 -5.53 -12.74 9.56
C ASN A 101 -5.00 -13.70 8.50
N GLN A 102 -5.50 -13.63 7.26
CA GLN A 102 -5.03 -14.46 6.16
C GLN A 102 -3.53 -14.23 5.85
N ILE A 103 -3.07 -12.98 5.91
CA ILE A 103 -1.65 -12.61 5.75
C ILE A 103 -0.82 -13.18 6.90
N MET A 104 -1.24 -12.96 8.15
CA MET A 104 -0.48 -13.42 9.32
C MET A 104 -0.34 -14.94 9.37
N ALA A 105 -1.38 -15.68 8.98
CA ALA A 105 -1.35 -17.15 8.92
C ALA A 105 -0.35 -17.70 7.89
N ARG A 106 0.09 -16.87 6.93
CA ARG A 106 1.01 -17.26 5.85
C ARG A 106 2.38 -16.60 5.97
N ALA A 107 2.54 -15.66 6.90
CA ALA A 107 3.81 -15.01 7.13
C ALA A 107 4.77 -15.96 7.86
N THR A 108 6.06 -15.86 7.54
CA THR A 108 7.12 -16.62 8.21
C THR A 108 7.93 -15.69 9.11
N SER A 109 8.21 -16.12 10.34
CA SER A 109 8.95 -15.33 11.32
C SER A 109 10.28 -16.00 11.65
N SER A 110 11.37 -15.27 11.42
CA SER A 110 12.70 -15.59 11.94
C SER A 110 13.24 -14.36 12.71
N ALA A 111 14.29 -13.70 12.21
CA ALA A 111 14.69 -12.39 12.71
C ALA A 111 13.68 -11.28 12.33
N ASN A 112 13.14 -11.37 11.11
CA ASN A 112 12.04 -10.52 10.64
C ASN A 112 10.82 -11.39 10.34
N THR A 113 9.64 -10.79 10.37
CA THR A 113 8.43 -11.41 9.81
C THR A 113 8.31 -11.05 8.34
N ASN A 114 8.11 -12.05 7.48
CA ASN A 114 8.13 -11.93 6.04
C ASN A 114 6.90 -12.58 5.40
N ILE A 115 6.45 -12.03 4.27
CA ILE A 115 5.52 -12.68 3.35
C ILE A 115 6.10 -12.63 1.94
N ASN A 116 5.99 -13.71 1.16
CA ASN A 116 6.43 -13.72 -0.23
C ASN A 116 5.24 -13.53 -1.19
N GLN A 117 5.54 -13.28 -2.47
CA GLN A 117 4.52 -13.01 -3.49
C GLN A 117 3.57 -14.19 -3.68
N ASP A 118 4.08 -15.43 -3.68
CA ASP A 118 3.26 -16.64 -3.82
C ASP A 118 2.25 -16.79 -2.69
N SER A 119 2.67 -16.54 -1.45
CA SER A 119 1.79 -16.58 -0.28
C SER A 119 0.76 -15.45 -0.31
N LEU A 120 1.16 -14.26 -0.74
CA LEU A 120 0.25 -13.12 -0.88
C LEU A 120 -0.79 -13.35 -1.99
N ALA A 121 -0.43 -14.05 -3.07
CA ALA A 121 -1.34 -14.42 -4.15
C ALA A 121 -2.44 -15.41 -3.72
N LEU A 122 -2.26 -16.10 -2.58
CA LEU A 122 -3.25 -17.02 -2.02
C LEU A 122 -4.29 -16.32 -1.11
N ILE A 123 -4.15 -15.02 -0.86
CA ILE A 123 -5.11 -14.23 -0.08
C ILE A 123 -6.40 -14.08 -0.88
N ARG A 124 -7.53 -14.39 -0.24
CA ARG A 124 -8.86 -14.30 -0.86
C ARG A 124 -9.53 -13.02 -0.44
N LEU A 125 -9.87 -12.19 -1.42
CA LEU A 125 -10.67 -10.99 -1.24
C LEU A 125 -12.04 -11.18 -1.88
N SER A 126 -13.10 -11.17 -1.07
CA SER A 126 -14.47 -11.08 -1.57
C SER A 126 -14.81 -9.61 -1.82
N TYR A 127 -15.37 -9.31 -3.00
CA TYR A 127 -15.72 -7.94 -3.37
C TYR A 127 -17.07 -7.88 -4.11
N PRO A 128 -17.85 -6.81 -3.89
CA PRO A 128 -19.16 -6.63 -4.52
C PRO A 128 -19.03 -5.99 -5.91
N SER A 129 -20.16 -5.63 -6.53
CA SER A 129 -20.16 -4.88 -7.80
C SER A 129 -19.43 -3.54 -7.68
N ILE A 130 -18.91 -3.01 -8.78
CA ILE A 130 -18.15 -1.73 -8.76
C ILE A 130 -18.98 -0.57 -8.18
N GLN A 131 -20.29 -0.53 -8.43
CA GLN A 131 -21.19 0.49 -7.89
C GLN A 131 -21.31 0.38 -6.36
N GLU A 132 -21.33 -0.82 -5.82
CA GLU A 132 -21.34 -1.05 -4.36
C GLU A 132 -19.99 -0.74 -3.75
N GLN A 133 -18.89 -1.11 -4.42
CA GLN A 133 -17.54 -0.74 -3.99
C GLN A 133 -17.41 0.77 -3.83
N GLN A 134 -17.83 1.56 -4.81
CA GLN A 134 -17.82 3.02 -4.74
C GLN A 134 -18.62 3.56 -3.56
N LYS A 135 -19.81 3.02 -3.29
CA LYS A 135 -20.63 3.43 -2.13
C LYS A 135 -19.92 3.15 -0.82
N ILE A 136 -19.35 1.96 -0.67
CA ILE A 136 -18.63 1.54 0.54
C ILE A 136 -17.35 2.36 0.72
N GLY A 137 -16.53 2.48 -0.33
CA GLY A 137 -15.30 3.25 -0.33
C GLY A 137 -15.52 4.70 0.06
N ASN A 138 -16.46 5.39 -0.61
CA ASN A 138 -16.82 6.78 -0.30
C ASN A 138 -17.32 6.96 1.14
N PHE A 139 -18.09 5.99 1.66
CA PHE A 139 -18.58 6.06 3.03
C PHE A 139 -17.43 6.05 4.05
N PHE A 140 -16.50 5.10 3.94
CA PHE A 140 -15.36 5.01 4.86
C PHE A 140 -14.35 6.16 4.65
N ALA A 141 -14.12 6.59 3.41
CA ALA A 141 -13.27 7.76 3.13
C ALA A 141 -13.83 9.03 3.78
N LYS A 142 -15.15 9.22 3.73
CA LYS A 142 -15.82 10.33 4.42
C LYS A 142 -15.66 10.26 5.95
N LEU A 143 -15.76 9.05 6.53
CA LEU A 143 -15.55 8.87 7.97
C LEU A 143 -14.12 9.24 8.38
N ASP A 144 -13.10 8.77 7.66
CA ASP A 144 -11.71 9.13 7.92
C ASP A 144 -11.46 10.64 7.82
N HIS A 145 -12.07 11.29 6.83
CA HIS A 145 -11.98 12.73 6.67
C HIS A 145 -12.57 13.47 7.87
N LEU A 146 -13.75 13.06 8.34
CA LEU A 146 -14.39 13.65 9.52
C LEU A 146 -13.57 13.44 10.80
N ILE A 147 -13.01 12.23 11.00
CA ILE A 147 -12.13 11.92 12.12
C ILE A 147 -10.89 12.83 12.07
N THR A 148 -10.26 12.95 10.91
CA THR A 148 -9.07 13.80 10.71
C THR A 148 -9.36 15.27 11.02
N LEU A 149 -10.49 15.80 10.52
CA LEU A 149 -10.92 17.17 10.82
C LEU A 149 -11.18 17.38 12.31
N HIS A 150 -11.80 16.42 12.98
CA HIS A 150 -12.06 16.50 14.41
C HIS A 150 -10.76 16.47 15.23
N GLN A 151 -9.83 15.58 14.90
CA GLN A 151 -8.52 15.48 15.57
C GLN A 151 -7.67 16.76 15.43
N ARG A 152 -7.83 17.50 14.32
CA ARG A 152 -7.16 18.80 14.13
C ARG A 152 -7.75 19.92 14.99
N LYS A 153 -9.04 19.84 15.34
CA LYS A 153 -9.71 20.83 16.20
C LYS A 153 -9.46 20.60 17.69
N SER A 154 -9.17 19.36 18.08
CA SER A 154 -8.91 18.96 19.47
C SER A 154 -7.42 19.02 19.85
N LYS A 155 -6.58 19.60 18.98
CA LYS A 155 -5.19 19.99 19.25
C LYS A 155 -5.11 21.50 19.40
#